data_AF-C3YVW6-F1
#
_entry.id   AF-C3YVW6-F1
#
_cell.length_a   1.000
_cell.length_b   1.000
_cell.length_c   1.000
_cell.angle_alpha   90.00
_cell.angle_beta   90.00
_cell.angle_gamma   90.00
#
_symmetry.space_group_name_H-M   'P 1'
#
loop_
_entity.id
_entity.type
_entity.pdbx_description
1 polymer ?
#
loop_
_entity_poly.entity_id
_entity_poly.type
_entity_poly.pdbx_seq_one_letter_code
_entity_poly.pdbx_strand_id
1 'polypeptide(L)'
;MATTSTRSPLQNCQIPHTDMANRTDTVRPAPAGSKPSQPCVFEVNFTGNNKENKGSKKDLQGAFRQYKKRRQTELKTQQLMKERELQARADPARMEALRHKFLETAKKYYGVPYAKKYHHPDSPEYGSPLFLDCCGLVRRVLRELKEDFGFTVGPWNQAYMFDTLPNVVE
;
A
#
# COMPACT_ATOMS: atom_id res chain seq x y z
N MET A 1 36.34 38.87 -26.75
CA MET A 1 34.91 39.23 -26.87
C MET A 1 34.12 38.20 -26.09
N ALA A 2 33.54 38.61 -24.98
CA ALA A 2 32.77 37.76 -24.08
C ALA A 2 31.32 37.67 -24.58
N THR A 3 30.74 36.48 -24.62
CA THR A 3 29.29 36.30 -24.75
C THR A 3 28.78 35.45 -23.61
N THR A 4 27.96 36.12 -22.81
CA THR A 4 27.38 35.75 -21.54
C THR A 4 26.22 34.78 -21.68
N SER A 5 26.26 33.75 -20.83
CA SER A 5 25.12 32.97 -20.36
C SER A 5 23.91 33.85 -20.06
N THR A 6 22.78 33.61 -20.73
CA THR A 6 21.51 34.29 -20.45
C THR A 6 20.48 33.26 -19.99
N ARG A 7 20.17 33.39 -18.70
CA ARG A 7 19.27 32.58 -17.89
C ARG A 7 17.83 33.01 -18.17
N SER A 8 16.93 32.04 -18.34
CA SER A 8 15.49 32.22 -18.54
C SER A 8 14.83 33.02 -17.41
N PRO A 9 13.90 33.94 -17.70
CA PRO A 9 13.02 34.49 -16.67
C PRO A 9 11.83 33.55 -16.44
N LEU A 10 11.70 33.08 -15.20
CA LEU A 10 10.52 32.42 -14.66
C LEU A 10 9.33 33.39 -14.74
N GLN A 11 8.32 33.06 -15.55
CA GLN A 11 7.04 33.73 -15.49
C GLN A 11 6.26 33.25 -14.27
N ASN A 12 5.99 34.23 -13.43
CA ASN A 12 5.30 34.23 -12.16
C ASN A 12 3.82 33.84 -12.35
N CYS A 13 3.46 32.58 -12.03
CA CYS A 13 2.05 32.20 -11.87
C CYS A 13 1.61 32.59 -10.47
N GLN A 14 0.96 33.76 -10.37
CA GLN A 14 0.21 34.20 -9.19
C GLN A 14 -0.86 33.15 -8.85
N ILE A 15 -0.70 32.45 -7.73
CA ILE A 15 -1.74 31.61 -7.14
C ILE A 15 -2.67 32.56 -6.36
N PRO A 16 -4.00 32.55 -6.57
CA PRO A 16 -4.90 33.33 -5.74
C PRO A 16 -4.87 32.79 -4.31
N HIS A 17 -4.54 33.69 -3.38
CA HIS A 17 -4.58 33.47 -1.95
C HIS A 17 -6.04 33.29 -1.53
N THR A 18 -6.50 32.05 -1.36
CA THR A 18 -7.78 31.79 -0.70
C THR A 18 -7.54 31.85 0.81
N ASP A 19 -8.13 32.85 1.44
CA ASP A 19 -8.20 33.01 2.89
C ASP A 19 -8.67 31.72 3.57
N MET A 20 -7.79 31.15 4.40
CA MET A 20 -8.14 30.16 5.42
C MET A 20 -8.98 30.86 6.49
N ALA A 21 -10.26 31.05 6.21
CA ALA A 21 -11.24 31.43 7.21
C ALA A 21 -11.38 30.28 8.21
N ASN A 22 -10.88 30.56 9.41
CA ASN A 22 -11.00 29.80 10.64
C ASN A 22 -12.46 29.39 10.89
N ARG A 23 -12.86 28.18 10.46
CA ARG A 23 -14.14 27.57 10.85
C ARG A 23 -13.94 26.93 12.21
N THR A 24 -14.25 27.70 13.25
CA THR A 24 -14.58 27.15 14.56
C THR A 24 -15.85 26.31 14.41
N ASP A 25 -15.70 24.99 14.53
CA ASP A 25 -16.84 24.10 14.68
C ASP A 25 -17.56 24.47 15.98
N THR A 26 -18.64 25.24 15.81
CA THR A 26 -19.61 25.49 16.86
C THR A 26 -20.29 24.16 17.17
N VAL A 27 -19.94 23.59 18.31
CA VAL A 27 -20.63 22.45 18.92
C VAL A 27 -22.09 22.85 19.10
N ARG A 28 -22.94 22.31 18.22
CA ARG A 28 -24.38 22.48 18.29
C ARG A 28 -24.90 21.62 19.47
N PRO A 29 -25.63 22.18 20.45
CA PRO A 29 -26.14 21.38 21.57
C PRO A 29 -27.14 20.33 21.08
N ALA A 30 -27.02 19.13 21.61
CA ALA A 30 -27.83 17.96 21.27
C ALA A 30 -29.32 18.20 21.61
N PRO A 31 -30.26 17.74 20.76
CA PRO A 31 -31.67 17.71 21.13
C PRO A 31 -31.90 16.69 22.25
N ALA A 32 -32.42 17.17 23.38
CA ALA A 32 -32.86 16.34 24.50
C ALA A 32 -33.97 15.39 24.03
N GLY A 33 -33.75 14.07 24.13
CA GLY A 33 -34.81 13.10 23.88
C GLY A 33 -34.43 11.65 23.51
N SER A 34 -33.15 11.25 23.49
CA SER A 34 -32.80 9.85 23.23
C SER A 34 -32.67 9.06 24.55
N LYS A 35 -33.58 8.08 24.72
CA LYS A 35 -33.53 7.08 25.80
C LYS A 35 -32.17 6.38 25.78
N PRO A 36 -31.57 6.04 26.95
CA PRO A 36 -30.30 5.32 26.99
C PRO A 36 -30.48 3.96 26.30
N SER A 37 -29.72 3.75 25.22
CA SER A 37 -29.62 2.45 24.56
C SER A 37 -29.11 1.45 25.58
N GLN A 38 -29.89 0.40 25.85
CA GLN A 38 -29.52 -0.61 26.82
C GLN A 38 -28.13 -1.19 26.50
N PRO A 39 -27.30 -1.49 27.52
CA PRO A 39 -26.06 -2.20 27.28
C PRO A 39 -26.42 -3.52 26.60
N CYS A 40 -25.89 -3.73 25.40
CA CYS A 40 -26.01 -5.00 24.69
C CYS A 40 -25.23 -6.04 25.50
N VAL A 41 -25.90 -6.68 26.46
CA VAL A 41 -25.37 -7.82 27.20
C VAL A 41 -25.38 -8.99 26.22
N PHE A 42 -24.19 -9.40 25.77
CA PHE A 42 -24.02 -10.57 24.93
C PHE A 42 -24.21 -11.83 25.80
N GLU A 43 -25.44 -12.33 25.87
CA GLU A 43 -25.74 -13.61 26.50
C GLU A 43 -25.25 -14.76 25.62
N VAL A 44 -24.19 -15.43 26.07
CA VAL A 44 -23.72 -16.68 25.46
C VAL A 44 -24.52 -17.84 26.05
N ASN A 45 -25.61 -18.22 25.38
CA ASN A 45 -26.39 -19.40 25.73
C ASN A 45 -25.63 -20.68 25.36
N PHE A 46 -25.05 -21.36 26.36
CA PHE A 46 -24.49 -22.72 26.20
C PHE A 46 -25.60 -23.77 26.32
N THR A 47 -26.49 -23.86 25.32
CA THR A 47 -27.43 -24.99 25.20
C THR A 47 -26.74 -26.14 24.48
N GLY A 48 -25.85 -26.82 25.21
CA GLY A 48 -25.17 -28.05 24.76
C GLY A 48 -25.78 -29.28 25.42
N ASN A 49 -26.51 -30.07 24.63
CA ASN A 49 -27.09 -31.37 24.97
C ASN A 49 -26.05 -32.27 25.67
N ASN A 50 -26.32 -32.62 26.93
CA ASN A 50 -25.42 -33.35 27.81
C ASN A 50 -25.41 -34.85 27.45
N LYS A 51 -24.61 -35.24 26.46
CA LYS A 51 -24.17 -36.64 26.30
C LYS A 51 -22.93 -36.84 27.17
N GLU A 52 -23.11 -37.48 28.31
CA GLU A 52 -22.05 -37.89 29.23
C GLU A 52 -21.07 -38.84 28.53
N ASN A 53 -20.03 -38.28 27.91
CA ASN A 53 -18.86 -39.04 27.51
C ASN A 53 -17.89 -39.02 28.71
N LYS A 54 -17.73 -40.18 29.37
CA LYS A 54 -16.79 -40.43 30.48
C LYS A 54 -15.33 -40.41 29.99
N GLY A 55 -14.88 -39.26 29.49
CA GLY A 55 -13.45 -38.91 29.41
C GLY A 55 -13.18 -37.85 30.46
N SER A 56 -12.09 -37.96 31.22
CA SER A 56 -11.78 -37.07 32.34
C SER A 56 -12.09 -35.61 32.01
N LYS A 57 -13.04 -35.01 32.75
CA LYS A 57 -13.47 -33.63 32.54
C LYS A 57 -12.26 -32.73 32.79
N LYS A 58 -11.56 -32.34 31.73
CA LYS A 58 -10.53 -31.30 31.83
C LYS A 58 -11.20 -30.08 32.45
N ASP A 59 -10.64 -29.62 33.55
CA ASP A 59 -11.12 -28.44 34.25
C ASP A 59 -11.21 -27.25 33.27
N LEU A 60 -12.36 -26.58 33.26
CA LEU A 60 -12.65 -25.45 32.36
C LEU A 60 -11.59 -24.35 32.51
N GLN A 61 -11.13 -24.13 33.75
CA GLN A 61 -10.10 -23.14 34.04
C GLN A 61 -8.76 -23.58 33.44
N GLY A 62 -8.43 -24.87 33.53
CA GLY A 62 -7.29 -25.48 32.83
C GLY A 62 -7.35 -25.32 31.31
N ALA A 63 -8.51 -25.53 30.69
CA ALA A 63 -8.72 -25.34 29.26
C ALA A 63 -8.55 -23.86 28.84
N PHE A 64 -9.07 -22.92 29.62
CA PHE A 64 -8.89 -21.49 29.37
C PHE A 64 -7.44 -21.04 29.51
N ARG A 65 -6.70 -21.53 30.52
CA ARG A 65 -5.26 -21.25 30.69
C ARG A 65 -4.46 -21.76 29.49
N GLN A 66 -4.79 -22.95 28.96
CA GLN A 66 -4.17 -23.49 27.75
C GLN A 66 -4.47 -22.64 26.52
N TYR A 67 -5.73 -22.24 26.32
CA TYR A 67 -6.12 -21.35 25.23
C TYR A 67 -5.38 -20.01 25.30
N LYS A 68 -5.36 -19.37 26.47
CA LYS A 68 -4.66 -18.09 26.69
C LYS A 68 -3.17 -18.22 26.36
N LYS A 69 -2.50 -19.26 26.87
CA LYS A 69 -1.08 -19.50 26.60
C LYS A 69 -0.84 -19.73 25.11
N ARG A 70 -1.64 -20.58 24.46
CA ARG A 70 -1.55 -20.83 23.01
C ARG A 70 -1.72 -19.54 22.22
N ARG A 71 -2.73 -18.73 22.54
CA ARG A 71 -3.01 -17.46 21.85
C ARG A 71 -1.88 -16.45 22.02
N GLN A 72 -1.29 -16.36 23.22
CA GLN A 72 -0.12 -15.51 23.46
C GLN A 72 1.11 -15.99 22.67
N THR A 73 1.34 -17.30 22.59
CA THR A 73 2.43 -17.85 21.78
C THR A 73 2.20 -17.58 20.30
N GLU A 74 1.00 -17.81 19.77
CA GLU A 74 0.63 -17.49 18.38
C GLU A 74 0.94 -16.03 18.02
N LEU A 75 0.51 -15.09 18.86
CA LEU A 75 0.75 -13.66 18.65
C LEU A 75 2.25 -13.32 18.67
N LYS A 76 3.02 -13.88 19.61
CA LYS A 76 4.48 -13.69 19.65
C LYS A 76 5.15 -14.26 18.40
N THR A 77 4.73 -15.45 17.95
CA THR A 77 5.25 -16.06 16.72
C THR A 77 4.93 -15.19 15.51
N GLN A 78 3.72 -14.65 15.39
CA GLN A 78 3.35 -13.74 14.31
C GLN A 78 4.19 -12.47 14.31
N GLN A 79 4.43 -11.88 15.49
CA GLN A 79 5.30 -10.71 15.63
C GLN A 79 6.74 -11.00 15.20
N LEU A 80 7.31 -12.11 15.65
CA LEU A 80 8.67 -12.52 15.28
C LEU A 80 8.81 -12.80 13.78
N MET A 81 7.81 -13.44 13.15
CA MET A 81 7.80 -13.66 11.71
C MET A 81 7.77 -12.35 10.95
N LYS A 82 6.92 -11.40 11.37
CA LYS A 82 6.83 -10.06 10.78
C LYS A 82 8.14 -9.29 10.92
N GLU A 83 8.79 -9.35 12.08
CA GLU A 83 10.06 -8.67 12.33
C GLU A 83 11.19 -9.26 11.47
N ARG A 84 11.26 -10.59 11.35
CA ARG A 84 12.21 -11.26 10.47
C ARG A 84 12.00 -10.88 9.00
N GLU A 85 10.75 -10.83 8.55
CA GLU A 85 10.42 -10.38 7.20
C GLU A 85 10.83 -8.92 6.96
N LEU A 86 10.64 -8.04 7.96
CA LEU A 86 11.05 -6.64 7.88
C LEU A 86 12.58 -6.51 7.79
N GLN A 87 13.32 -7.26 8.60
CA GLN A 87 14.78 -7.30 8.56
C GLN A 87 15.30 -7.86 7.22
N ALA A 88 14.68 -8.93 6.71
CA ALA A 88 15.02 -9.47 5.39
C ALA A 88 14.70 -8.47 4.26
N ARG A 89 13.69 -7.61 4.44
CA ARG A 89 13.38 -6.51 3.51
C ARG A 89 14.38 -5.36 3.57
N ALA A 90 15.00 -5.15 4.73
CA ALA A 90 15.97 -4.08 4.96
C ALA A 90 17.40 -4.42 4.49
N ASP A 91 17.67 -5.63 4.01
CA ASP A 91 19.00 -6.01 3.51
C ASP A 91 19.42 -5.15 2.30
N PRO A 92 20.45 -4.28 2.46
CA PRO A 92 20.85 -3.36 1.41
C PRO A 92 21.39 -4.06 0.16
N ALA A 93 22.09 -5.20 0.32
CA ALA A 93 22.68 -5.94 -0.80
C ALA A 93 21.58 -6.52 -1.69
N ARG A 94 20.54 -7.09 -1.06
CA ARG A 94 19.35 -7.61 -1.76
C ARG A 94 18.60 -6.49 -2.47
N MET A 95 18.41 -5.35 -1.82
CA MET A 95 17.73 -4.20 -2.42
C MET A 95 18.50 -3.65 -3.63
N GLU A 96 19.83 -3.63 -3.56
CA GLU A 96 20.67 -3.21 -4.68
C GLU A 96 20.60 -4.18 -5.86
N ALA A 97 20.62 -5.48 -5.60
CA ALA A 97 20.41 -6.49 -6.64
C ALA A 97 19.05 -6.32 -7.35
N LEU A 98 17.99 -6.01 -6.59
CA LEU A 98 16.67 -5.71 -7.16
C LEU A 98 16.66 -4.43 -8.02
N ARG A 99 17.37 -3.38 -7.60
CA ARG A 99 17.53 -2.15 -8.40
C ARG A 99 18.24 -2.43 -9.72
N HIS A 100 19.34 -3.17 -9.68
CA HIS A 100 20.03 -3.59 -10.90
C HIS A 100 19.13 -4.42 -11.81
N LYS A 101 18.40 -5.40 -11.25
CA LYS A 101 17.46 -6.23 -12.03
C LYS A 101 16.35 -5.40 -12.68
N PHE A 102 15.84 -4.38 -11.98
CA PHE A 102 14.89 -3.42 -12.53
C PHE A 102 15.48 -2.66 -13.72
N LEU A 103 16.69 -2.12 -13.59
CA LEU A 103 17.36 -1.38 -14.66
C LEU A 103 17.65 -2.27 -15.87
N GLU A 104 18.18 -3.48 -15.67
CA GLU A 104 18.42 -4.43 -16.76
C GLU A 104 17.13 -4.82 -17.50
N THR A 105 16.03 -4.96 -16.77
CA THR A 105 14.73 -5.24 -17.38
C THR A 105 14.20 -4.04 -18.16
N ALA A 106 14.40 -2.81 -17.67
CA ALA A 106 14.02 -1.60 -18.38
C ALA A 106 14.79 -1.41 -19.70
N LYS A 107 16.07 -1.78 -19.74
CA LYS A 107 16.91 -1.68 -20.95
C LYS A 107 16.37 -2.50 -22.13
N LYS A 108 15.62 -3.60 -21.88
CA LYS A 108 14.97 -4.40 -22.92
C LYS A 108 14.00 -3.60 -23.80
N TYR A 109 13.50 -2.47 -23.28
CA TYR A 109 12.52 -1.62 -23.94
C TYR A 109 13.15 -0.41 -24.65
N TYR A 110 14.47 -0.37 -24.81
CA TYR A 110 15.13 0.64 -25.65
C TYR A 110 14.69 0.53 -27.10
N GLY A 111 14.41 1.68 -27.72
CA GLY A 111 13.90 1.77 -29.09
C GLY A 111 12.38 1.59 -29.20
N VAL A 112 11.66 1.29 -28.11
CA VAL A 112 10.19 1.25 -28.13
C VAL A 112 9.66 2.69 -28.27
N PRO A 113 8.80 2.97 -29.26
CA PRO A 113 8.26 4.30 -29.47
C PRO A 113 7.36 4.76 -28.31
N TYR A 114 7.41 6.06 -28.07
CA TYR A 114 6.61 6.69 -27.04
C TYR A 114 5.14 6.78 -27.46
N ALA A 115 4.21 6.43 -26.56
CA ALA A 115 2.75 6.52 -26.71
C ALA A 115 2.19 6.84 -28.13
N LYS A 116 1.46 5.88 -28.72
CA LYS A 116 0.94 5.93 -30.10
C LYS A 116 0.30 7.24 -30.55
N LYS A 117 -0.37 7.97 -29.65
CA LYS A 117 -1.03 9.27 -29.94
C LYS A 117 -0.08 10.36 -30.47
N TYR A 118 1.23 10.20 -30.29
CA TYR A 118 2.23 11.15 -30.80
C TYR A 118 2.82 10.77 -32.15
N HIS A 119 2.42 9.62 -32.71
CA HIS A 119 2.88 9.17 -34.03
C HIS A 119 1.78 9.39 -35.06
N HIS A 120 2.14 10.00 -36.19
CA HIS A 120 1.25 10.17 -37.35
C HIS A 120 1.17 8.85 -38.14
N PRO A 121 0.07 8.51 -38.82
CA PRO A 121 -0.03 7.30 -39.64
C PRO A 121 1.12 7.11 -40.66
N ASP A 122 1.70 8.21 -41.13
CA ASP A 122 2.82 8.21 -42.09
C ASP A 122 4.20 8.07 -41.44
N SER A 123 4.30 8.09 -40.10
CA SER A 123 5.58 7.95 -39.42
C SER A 123 6.02 6.48 -39.41
N PRO A 124 7.33 6.21 -39.55
CA PRO A 124 7.83 4.84 -39.63
C PRO A 124 7.53 4.04 -38.36
N GLU A 125 7.40 4.69 -37.20
CA GLU A 125 7.13 4.03 -35.94
C GLU A 125 5.63 3.80 -35.67
N TYR A 126 4.70 4.38 -36.45
CA TYR A 126 3.26 4.24 -36.21
C TYR A 126 2.76 2.79 -36.26
N GLY A 127 3.40 1.97 -37.10
CA GLY A 127 3.16 0.53 -37.24
C GLY A 127 3.81 -0.34 -36.16
N SER A 128 4.45 0.25 -35.15
CA SER A 128 5.15 -0.52 -34.13
C SER A 128 4.20 -1.40 -33.31
N PRO A 129 4.63 -2.61 -32.91
CA PRO A 129 3.77 -3.56 -32.19
C PRO A 129 3.47 -3.12 -30.74
N LEU A 130 4.30 -2.24 -30.17
CA LEU A 130 4.21 -1.80 -28.79
C LEU A 130 4.58 -0.31 -28.70
N PHE A 131 3.82 0.41 -27.88
CA PHE A 131 4.11 1.78 -27.48
C PHE A 131 4.08 1.86 -25.96
N LEU A 132 5.04 2.55 -25.37
CA LEU A 132 5.12 2.73 -23.93
C LEU A 132 5.16 4.22 -23.59
N ASP A 133 4.28 4.64 -22.68
CA ASP A 133 4.40 5.92 -21.97
C ASP A 133 5.32 5.76 -20.74
N CYS A 134 5.63 6.85 -20.04
CA CYS A 134 6.48 6.81 -18.85
C CYS A 134 5.94 5.85 -17.77
N CYS A 135 4.64 5.91 -17.50
CA CYS A 135 3.96 5.03 -16.55
C CYS A 135 3.86 3.58 -17.04
N GLY A 136 3.64 3.38 -18.34
CA GLY A 136 3.53 2.08 -18.98
C GLY A 136 4.84 1.32 -18.95
N LEU A 137 5.97 1.99 -19.16
CA LEU A 137 7.31 1.39 -19.04
C LEU A 137 7.52 0.84 -17.62
N VAL A 138 7.32 1.67 -16.59
CA VAL A 138 7.50 1.26 -15.19
C VAL A 138 6.59 0.09 -14.85
N ARG A 139 5.30 0.15 -15.20
CA ARG A 139 4.36 -0.96 -14.95
C ARG A 139 4.71 -2.23 -15.70
N ARG A 140 5.24 -2.11 -16.91
CA ARG A 140 5.68 -3.26 -17.70
C ARG A 140 6.82 -3.98 -16.99
N VAL A 141 7.84 -3.23 -16.57
CA VAL A 141 8.99 -3.76 -15.82
C VAL A 141 8.57 -4.37 -14.48
N LEU A 142 7.72 -3.68 -13.70
CA LEU A 142 7.24 -4.19 -12.40
C LEU A 142 6.44 -5.48 -12.53
N ARG A 143 5.61 -5.62 -13.57
CA ARG A 143 4.84 -6.86 -13.81
C ARG A 143 5.73 -8.02 -14.24
N GLU A 144 6.82 -7.74 -14.97
CA GLU A 144 7.80 -8.75 -15.35
C GLU A 144 8.58 -9.27 -14.13
N LEU A 145 8.85 -8.38 -13.16
CA LEU A 145 9.56 -8.69 -11.91
C LEU A 145 8.62 -8.99 -10.72
N LYS A 146 7.35 -9.32 -10.96
CA LYS A 146 6.34 -9.52 -9.91
C LYS A 146 6.74 -10.59 -8.88
N GLU A 147 7.45 -11.62 -9.33
CA GLU A 147 7.88 -12.75 -8.48
C GLU A 147 9.04 -12.34 -7.58
N ASP A 148 9.96 -11.51 -8.09
CA ASP A 148 11.08 -10.98 -7.32
C ASP A 148 10.64 -9.96 -6.27
N PHE A 149 9.68 -9.10 -6.64
CA PHE A 149 9.16 -8.07 -5.76
C PHE A 149 8.11 -8.58 -4.77
N GLY A 150 7.45 -9.71 -5.08
CA GLY A 150 6.40 -10.29 -4.24
C GLY A 150 5.09 -9.49 -4.25
N PHE A 151 4.89 -8.61 -5.23
CA PHE A 151 3.64 -7.88 -5.42
C PHE A 151 3.34 -7.66 -6.91
N THR A 152 2.07 -7.37 -7.22
CA THR A 152 1.62 -7.10 -8.59
C THR A 152 0.99 -5.72 -8.67
N VAL A 153 1.31 -4.97 -9.73
CA VAL A 153 0.78 -3.63 -9.97
C VAL A 153 -0.45 -3.67 -10.88
N GLY A 154 -1.50 -2.96 -10.50
CA GLY A 154 -2.74 -2.84 -11.25
C GLY A 154 -2.64 -2.01 -12.54
N PRO A 155 -3.70 -1.99 -13.36
CA PRO A 155 -3.74 -1.30 -14.65
C PRO A 155 -3.96 0.23 -14.58
N TRP A 156 -4.12 0.81 -13.38
CA TRP A 156 -4.50 2.22 -13.20
C TRP A 156 -3.31 3.16 -12.91
N ASN A 157 -3.60 4.45 -12.70
CA ASN A 157 -2.67 5.59 -12.59
C ASN A 157 -1.82 5.57 -11.29
N GLN A 158 -0.54 5.94 -11.38
CA GLN A 158 0.53 5.84 -10.37
C GLN A 158 0.28 6.54 -9.02
N ALA A 159 -0.81 7.30 -8.85
CA ALA A 159 -1.13 7.96 -7.58
C ALA A 159 -1.18 6.98 -6.39
N TYR A 160 -1.59 5.72 -6.62
CA TYR A 160 -1.59 4.69 -5.56
C TYR A 160 -0.19 4.31 -5.06
N MET A 161 0.89 4.60 -5.80
CA MET A 161 2.24 4.30 -5.32
C MET A 161 2.60 5.16 -4.11
N PHE A 162 2.03 6.37 -4.01
CA PHE A 162 2.21 7.24 -2.84
C PHE A 162 1.27 6.86 -1.69
N ASP A 163 0.04 6.41 -1.97
CA ASP A 163 -0.90 5.93 -0.93
C ASP A 163 -0.44 4.63 -0.23
N THR A 164 0.48 3.88 -0.85
CA THR A 164 1.09 2.70 -0.24
C THR A 164 2.35 2.99 0.57
N LEU A 165 2.86 4.23 0.56
CA LEU A 165 4.00 4.59 1.38
C LEU A 165 3.56 4.80 2.83
N PRO A 166 4.34 4.35 3.83
CA PRO A 166 4.03 4.63 5.22
C PRO A 166 4.00 6.15 5.47
N ASN A 167 3.01 6.63 6.23
CA ASN A 167 2.83 8.04 6.57
C ASN A 167 3.98 8.66 7.40
N VAL A 168 4.99 7.86 7.74
CA VAL A 168 6.14 8.29 8.53
C VAL A 168 7.39 7.88 7.77
N VAL A 169 8.13 8.88 7.31
CA VAL A 169 9.51 8.71 6.86
C VAL A 169 10.36 8.80 8.14
N GLU A 170 11.04 7.71 8.51
CA GLU A 170 12.04 7.72 9.59
C GLU A 170 13.33 8.44 9.14
#